data_AF-A0A4Q0AZ25-F1
#
_entry.id   AF-A0A4Q0AZ25-F1
#
_cell.length_a   1.000
_cell.length_b   1.000
_cell.length_c   1.000
_cell.angle_alpha   90.00
_cell.angle_beta   90.00
_cell.angle_gamma   90.00
#
_symmetry.space_group_name_H-M   'P 1'
#
loop_
_entity.id
_entity.type
_entity.pdbx_description
1 polymer ?
#
loop_
_entity_poly.entity_id
_entity_poly.type
_entity_poly.pdbx_seq_one_letter_code
_entity_poly.pdbx_strand_id
1 'polypeptide(L)'
;MKKIFITLIIFTVGFAGKSMAQRMGGNFDPAQMKARQLEQLKASNLHLTDVQADSVVSINMDMMQQTRGMRDLSRDERMAKMKALNDLRMKRWTAALNNDPALAQKVADFYEQERKQRMQNRNQQ
;
A
#
# COMPACT_ATOMS: atom_id res chain seq x y z
N MET A 1 -53.82 -10.10 -2.57
CA MET A 1 -53.72 -11.12 -3.65
C MET A 1 -53.90 -10.44 -5.00
N LYS A 2 -52.82 -10.31 -5.80
CA LYS A 2 -52.78 -10.59 -7.26
C LYS A 2 -51.42 -10.14 -7.86
N LYS A 3 -50.55 -11.14 -8.12
CA LYS A 3 -49.73 -11.38 -9.35
C LYS A 3 -48.67 -10.31 -9.70
N ILE A 4 -47.37 -10.50 -9.40
CA ILE A 4 -46.29 -11.33 -10.02
C ILE A 4 -45.78 -10.79 -11.39
N PHE A 5 -44.45 -10.92 -11.58
CA PHE A 5 -43.58 -10.82 -12.79
C PHE A 5 -42.84 -9.47 -12.94
N ILE A 6 -41.56 -9.26 -12.61
CA ILE A 6 -40.24 -9.91 -12.91
C ILE A 6 -39.79 -9.82 -14.39
N THR A 7 -38.68 -9.09 -14.61
CA THR A 7 -37.66 -9.16 -15.72
C THR A 7 -38.11 -8.74 -17.14
N LEU A 8 -37.30 -8.20 -18.07
CA LEU A 8 -35.86 -8.28 -18.34
C LEU A 8 -35.45 -7.15 -19.33
N ILE A 9 -34.25 -6.57 -19.15
CA ILE A 9 -33.22 -6.13 -20.15
C ILE A 9 -33.67 -5.77 -21.59
N ILE A 10 -33.25 -4.61 -22.09
CA ILE A 10 -32.49 -4.49 -23.36
C ILE A 10 -31.56 -3.25 -23.33
N PHE A 11 -30.33 -3.56 -23.68
CA PHE A 11 -29.13 -2.77 -23.87
C PHE A 11 -29.20 -2.06 -25.24
N THR A 12 -28.86 -0.77 -25.34
CA THR A 12 -28.34 -0.22 -26.60
C THR A 12 -27.49 1.02 -26.38
N VAL A 13 -26.20 0.76 -26.51
CA VAL A 13 -25.01 1.60 -26.67
C VAL A 13 -25.23 2.89 -27.45
N GLY A 14 -24.72 4.00 -26.91
CA GLY A 14 -24.46 5.25 -27.62
C GLY A 14 -23.08 5.79 -27.24
N PHE A 15 -22.06 5.25 -27.91
CA PHE A 15 -20.65 5.58 -27.75
C PHE A 15 -20.34 6.91 -28.47
N ALA A 16 -19.95 7.97 -27.75
CA ALA A 16 -19.28 9.12 -28.38
C ALA A 16 -18.47 9.91 -27.34
N GLY A 17 -17.16 10.02 -27.59
CA GLY A 17 -16.27 10.90 -26.83
C GLY A 17 -15.12 10.17 -26.14
N LYS A 18 -14.24 9.54 -26.92
CA LYS A 18 -12.89 9.18 -26.44
C LYS A 18 -12.09 10.47 -26.21
N SER A 19 -12.27 11.14 -25.09
CA SER A 19 -11.21 11.98 -24.54
C SER A 19 -10.22 11.04 -23.84
N MET A 20 -9.25 10.54 -24.60
CA MET A 20 -8.00 10.02 -24.01
C MET A 20 -7.23 11.21 -23.42
N ALA A 21 -7.79 11.80 -22.37
CA ALA A 21 -7.01 12.61 -21.45
C ALA A 21 -6.17 11.61 -20.67
N GLN A 22 -4.89 11.56 -20.98
CA GLN A 22 -3.85 10.92 -20.21
C GLN A 22 -4.02 11.33 -18.73
N ARG A 23 -4.73 10.51 -17.93
CA ARG A 23 -4.88 10.69 -16.47
C ARG A 23 -3.55 10.30 -15.81
N MET A 24 -2.49 11.05 -16.11
CA MET A 24 -1.23 11.00 -15.40
C MET A 24 -1.42 11.82 -14.12
N GLY A 25 -2.08 11.22 -13.14
CA GLY A 25 -2.50 11.91 -11.92
C GLY A 25 -3.68 11.21 -11.27
N GLY A 26 -3.56 9.90 -11.03
CA GLY A 26 -4.59 9.14 -10.34
C GLY A 26 -4.78 9.69 -8.93
N ASN A 27 -6.03 10.02 -8.59
CA ASN A 27 -6.49 10.37 -7.27
C ASN A 27 -6.09 9.26 -6.28
N PHE A 28 -4.96 9.45 -5.59
CA PHE A 28 -4.37 8.47 -4.68
C PHE A 28 -5.15 8.53 -3.36
N ASP A 29 -6.26 7.81 -3.30
CA ASP A 29 -7.10 7.72 -2.10
C ASP A 29 -6.32 6.97 -0.98
N PRO A 30 -5.93 7.66 0.11
CA PRO A 30 -5.16 7.06 1.18
C PRO A 30 -5.86 5.86 1.83
N ALA A 31 -7.19 5.88 1.90
CA ALA A 31 -7.97 4.81 2.50
C ALA A 31 -7.90 3.54 1.63
N GLN A 32 -8.00 3.69 0.30
CA GLN A 32 -7.88 2.55 -0.61
C GLN A 32 -6.49 1.91 -0.58
N MET A 33 -5.42 2.69 -0.48
CA MET A 33 -4.09 2.10 -0.31
C MET A 33 -3.92 1.40 1.03
N LYS A 34 -4.48 1.96 2.11
CA LYS A 34 -4.42 1.33 3.42
C LYS A 34 -5.12 -0.03 3.36
N ALA A 35 -6.33 -0.08 2.77
CA ALA A 35 -7.07 -1.32 2.58
C ALA A 35 -6.28 -2.36 1.77
N ARG A 36 -5.70 -1.97 0.63
CA ARG A 36 -4.87 -2.88 -0.19
C ARG A 36 -3.64 -3.40 0.55
N GLN A 37 -2.95 -2.53 1.29
CA GLN A 37 -1.78 -2.96 2.08
C GLN A 37 -2.20 -3.91 3.21
N LEU A 38 -3.34 -3.65 3.85
CA LEU A 38 -3.90 -4.55 4.86
C LEU A 38 -4.23 -5.92 4.27
N GLU A 39 -4.91 -5.97 3.12
CA GLU A 39 -5.23 -7.22 2.41
C GLU A 39 -3.96 -8.02 2.07
N GLN A 40 -2.94 -7.37 1.52
CA GLN A 40 -1.66 -8.01 1.19
C GLN A 40 -0.96 -8.58 2.43
N LEU A 41 -0.94 -7.81 3.52
CA LEU A 41 -0.29 -8.21 4.76
C LEU A 41 -1.04 -9.36 5.45
N LYS A 42 -2.39 -9.35 5.41
CA LYS A 42 -3.22 -10.45 5.91
C LYS A 42 -3.10 -11.72 5.06
N ALA A 43 -2.89 -11.58 3.74
CA ALA A 43 -2.66 -12.69 2.83
C ALA A 43 -1.24 -13.29 2.94
N SER A 44 -0.34 -12.63 3.68
CA SER A 44 1.02 -13.13 3.89
C SER A 44 1.06 -14.31 4.87
N ASN A 45 2.18 -15.01 4.89
CA ASN A 45 2.49 -16.07 5.85
C ASN A 45 3.00 -15.53 7.21
N LEU A 46 2.80 -14.25 7.50
CA LEU A 46 3.24 -13.63 8.75
C LEU A 46 2.26 -13.85 9.91
N HIS A 47 1.03 -14.30 9.61
CA HIS A 47 0.00 -14.62 10.60
C HIS A 47 -0.26 -13.51 11.63
N LEU A 48 -0.22 -12.25 11.18
CA LEU A 48 -0.47 -11.09 12.03
C LEU A 48 -1.96 -11.02 12.42
N THR A 49 -2.23 -10.62 13.65
CA THR A 49 -3.59 -10.22 14.05
C THR A 49 -4.02 -8.96 13.31
N ASP A 50 -5.32 -8.69 13.26
CA ASP A 50 -5.87 -7.49 12.63
C ASP A 50 -5.26 -6.19 13.17
N VAL A 51 -5.05 -6.12 14.49
CA VAL A 51 -4.46 -4.94 15.16
C VAL A 51 -2.98 -4.78 14.81
N GLN A 52 -2.23 -5.89 14.75
CA GLN A 52 -0.82 -5.86 14.34
C GLN A 52 -0.68 -5.45 12.88
N ALA A 53 -1.52 -6.01 12.00
CA ALA A 53 -1.52 -5.66 10.58
C ALA A 53 -1.86 -4.17 10.37
N ASP A 54 -2.90 -3.66 11.03
CA ASP A 54 -3.27 -2.25 10.94
C ASP A 54 -2.16 -1.32 11.42
N SER A 55 -1.51 -1.69 12.53
CA SER A 55 -0.39 -0.93 13.09
C SER A 55 0.80 -0.91 12.13
N VAL A 56 1.19 -2.07 11.57
CA VAL A 56 2.29 -2.19 10.61
C VAL A 56 2.04 -1.33 9.37
N VAL A 57 0.83 -1.40 8.81
CA VAL A 57 0.46 -0.61 7.62
C VAL A 57 0.44 0.89 7.93
N SER A 58 -0.15 1.29 9.06
CA SER A 58 -0.20 2.69 9.48
C SER A 58 1.21 3.27 9.67
N ILE A 59 2.10 2.53 10.34
CA ILE A 59 3.51 2.90 10.48
C ILE A 59 4.17 3.04 9.10
N ASN A 60 3.93 2.11 8.17
CA ASN A 60 4.51 2.17 6.83
C ASN A 60 4.04 3.39 6.03
N MET A 61 2.76 3.77 6.17
CA MET A 61 2.20 4.96 5.55
C MET A 61 2.80 6.25 6.11
N ASP A 62 2.98 6.35 7.43
CA ASP A 62 3.67 7.48 8.07
C ASP A 62 5.10 7.66 7.51
N MET A 63 5.83 6.55 7.36
CA MET A 63 7.22 6.59 6.84
C MET A 63 7.26 7.00 5.37
N MET A 64 6.27 6.58 4.58
CA MET A 64 6.14 7.02 3.18
C MET A 64 5.89 8.54 3.10
N GLN A 65 5.04 9.10 3.97
CA GLN A 65 4.80 10.54 4.02
C GLN A 65 6.07 11.32 4.39
N GLN A 66 6.80 10.87 5.41
CA GLN A 66 8.08 11.48 5.80
C GLN A 66 9.10 11.42 4.66
N THR A 67 9.10 10.33 3.91
CA THR A 67 9.99 10.15 2.76
C THR A 67 9.69 11.15 1.63
N ARG A 68 8.42 11.46 1.39
CA ARG A 68 8.01 12.45 0.37
C ARG A 68 8.51 13.85 0.68
N GLY A 69 8.67 14.18 1.96
CA GLY A 69 9.22 15.47 2.43
C GLY A 69 10.74 15.62 2.31
N MET A 70 11.43 14.68 1.66
CA MET A 70 12.90 14.69 1.53
C MET A 70 13.39 15.04 0.11
N ARG A 71 12.52 15.58 -0.74
CA ARG A 71 12.82 15.89 -2.14
C ARG A 71 13.89 16.98 -2.29
N ASP A 72 13.87 17.98 -1.42
CA ASP A 72 14.74 19.15 -1.49
C ASP A 72 16.06 18.97 -0.72
N LEU A 73 16.24 17.84 -0.04
CA LEU A 73 17.48 17.51 0.67
C LEU A 73 18.60 17.14 -0.29
N SER A 74 19.84 17.48 0.07
CA SER A 74 21.04 16.98 -0.60
C SER A 74 21.11 15.46 -0.52
N ARG A 75 21.98 14.84 -1.35
CA ARG A 75 22.13 13.38 -1.37
C ARG A 75 22.51 12.82 0.00
N ASP A 76 23.45 13.45 0.68
CA ASP A 76 23.99 12.96 1.94
C ASP A 76 22.97 13.13 3.08
N GLU A 77 22.29 14.27 3.15
CA GLU A 77 21.20 14.50 4.09
C GLU A 77 20.04 13.52 3.86
N ARG A 78 19.69 13.26 2.60
CA ARG A 78 18.66 12.28 2.25
C ARG A 78 19.07 10.87 2.70
N MET A 79 20.31 10.45 2.50
CA MET A 79 20.79 9.14 2.94
C MET A 79 20.77 9.01 4.47
N ALA A 80 21.28 10.02 5.18
CA ALA A 80 21.27 10.04 6.65
C ALA A 80 19.84 9.99 7.21
N LYS A 81 18.93 10.80 6.66
CA LYS A 81 17.53 10.83 7.09
C LYS A 81 16.79 9.55 6.73
N MET A 82 17.05 8.95 5.57
CA MET A 82 16.52 7.64 5.21
C MET A 82 16.94 6.55 6.19
N LYS A 83 18.22 6.53 6.58
CA LYS A 83 18.71 5.57 7.58
C LYS A 83 17.96 5.76 8.90
N ALA A 84 17.86 7.00 9.40
CA ALA A 84 17.14 7.30 10.63
C ALA A 84 15.65 6.90 10.56
N LEU A 85 14.99 7.12 9.43
CA LEU A 85 13.61 6.68 9.21
C LEU A 85 13.46 5.17 9.20
N ASN A 86 14.40 4.44 8.59
CA ASN A 86 14.39 2.98 8.61
C ASN A 86 14.58 2.43 10.03
N ASP A 87 15.49 3.01 10.81
CA ASP A 87 15.73 2.62 12.20
C ASP A 87 14.49 2.91 13.06
N LEU A 88 13.86 4.07 12.88
CA LEU A 88 12.61 4.43 13.54
C LEU A 88 11.45 3.50 13.15
N ARG A 89 11.34 3.16 11.87
CA ARG A 89 10.33 2.22 11.36
C ARG A 89 10.47 0.86 12.02
N MET A 90 11.70 0.32 12.06
CA MET A 90 11.97 -0.96 12.69
C MET A 90 11.59 -0.93 14.18
N LYS A 91 11.98 0.12 14.91
CA LYS A 91 11.61 0.30 16.31
C LYS A 91 10.09 0.33 16.53
N ARG A 92 9.34 1.06 15.68
CA ARG A 92 7.88 1.15 15.77
C ARG A 92 7.20 -0.18 15.43
N TRP A 93 7.71 -0.92 14.43
CA TRP A 93 7.21 -2.25 14.11
C TRP A 93 7.45 -3.24 15.23
N THR A 94 8.66 -3.31 15.80
CA THR A 94 8.95 -4.18 16.95
C THR A 94 7.97 -3.90 18.09
N ALA A 95 7.75 -2.64 18.46
CA ALA A 95 6.79 -2.29 19.51
C ALA A 95 5.35 -2.73 19.18
N ALA A 96 4.89 -2.52 17.94
CA ALA A 96 3.56 -2.93 17.49
C ALA A 96 3.38 -4.46 17.39
N LEU A 97 4.49 -5.20 17.27
CA LEU A 97 4.53 -6.65 17.12
C LEU A 97 4.91 -7.32 18.44
N ASN A 98 4.38 -6.81 19.55
CA ASN A 98 4.60 -7.34 20.91
C ASN A 98 6.08 -7.40 21.32
N ASN A 99 6.89 -6.44 20.87
CA ASN A 99 8.33 -6.41 21.07
C ASN A 99 9.08 -7.60 20.47
N ASP A 100 8.57 -8.20 19.39
CA ASP A 100 9.24 -9.27 18.64
C ASP A 100 10.09 -8.69 17.48
N PRO A 101 11.43 -8.60 17.63
CA PRO A 101 12.31 -8.09 16.57
C PRO A 101 12.42 -9.06 15.38
N ALA A 102 12.26 -10.37 15.59
CA ALA A 102 12.33 -11.34 14.51
C ALA A 102 11.09 -11.23 13.60
N LEU A 103 9.90 -11.04 14.19
CA LEU A 103 8.68 -10.78 13.42
C LEU A 103 8.74 -9.44 12.70
N ALA A 104 9.28 -8.40 13.34
CA ALA A 104 9.50 -7.11 12.69
C ALA A 104 10.46 -7.21 11.49
N GLN A 105 11.50 -8.04 11.58
CA GLN A 105 12.39 -8.32 10.45
C GLN A 105 11.66 -9.06 9.33
N LYS A 106 10.83 -10.06 9.63
CA LYS A 106 10.01 -10.75 8.61
C LYS A 106 9.06 -9.80 7.88
N VAL A 107 8.48 -8.83 8.59
CA VAL A 107 7.67 -7.76 7.99
C VAL A 107 8.53 -6.90 7.05
N ALA A 108 9.75 -6.54 7.44
CA ALA A 108 10.66 -5.79 6.58
C ALA A 108 11.00 -6.56 5.30
N ASP A 109 11.28 -7.86 5.42
CA ASP A 109 11.59 -8.74 4.30
C ASP A 109 10.40 -8.86 3.34
N PHE A 110 9.18 -8.99 3.88
CA PHE A 110 7.94 -8.98 3.09
C PHE A 110 7.82 -7.71 2.23
N TYR A 111 8.00 -6.52 2.82
CA TYR A 111 7.91 -5.26 2.07
C TYR A 111 9.01 -5.10 1.02
N GLU A 112 10.22 -5.62 1.28
CA GLU A 112 11.32 -5.59 0.32
C GLU A 112 11.07 -6.57 -0.85
N GLN A 113 10.51 -7.75 -0.60
CA GLN A 113 10.08 -8.69 -1.65
C GLN A 113 9.01 -8.05 -2.53
N GLU A 114 7.97 -7.48 -1.92
CA GLU A 114 6.92 -6.70 -2.59
C GLU A 114 7.51 -5.59 -3.48
N ARG A 115 8.51 -4.87 -2.99
CA ARG A 115 9.21 -3.85 -3.77
C ARG A 115 9.96 -4.44 -4.96
N LYS A 116 10.70 -5.54 -4.77
CA LYS A 116 11.43 -6.22 -5.83
C LYS A 116 10.50 -6.75 -6.92
N GLN A 117 9.39 -7.38 -6.53
CA GLN A 117 8.38 -7.88 -7.48
C GLN A 117 7.81 -6.73 -8.33
N ARG A 118 7.46 -5.59 -7.70
CA ARG A 118 7.01 -4.41 -8.45
C ARG A 118 8.05 -3.86 -9.41
N MET A 119 9.33 -3.92 -9.06
CA MET A 119 10.42 -3.50 -9.95
C MET A 119 10.60 -4.48 -11.11
N GLN A 120 10.55 -5.78 -10.86
CA GLN A 120 10.65 -6.82 -11.89
C GLN A 120 9.50 -6.69 -12.90
N ASN A 121 8.26 -6.55 -12.42
CA ASN A 121 7.09 -6.40 -13.29
C ASN A 121 7.15 -5.14 -14.16
N ARG A 122 7.81 -4.06 -13.69
CA ARG A 122 8.03 -2.84 -14.50
C ARG A 122 9.09 -3.02 -15.57
N ASN A 123 10.09 -3.87 -15.34
CA ASN A 123 11.16 -4.12 -16.30
C ASN A 123 10.77 -5.14 -17.38
N GLN A 124 9.65 -5.84 -17.20
CA GLN A 124 9.09 -6.82 -18.15
C GLN A 124 7.99 -6.24 -19.06
N GLN A 125 7.63 -4.95 -18.86
CA GLN A 125 6.69 -4.19 -19.69
C GLN A 125 7.47 -3.24 -20.61
#